data_AF-A0AAN9F0U2-F1
#
_entry.id   AF-A0AAN9F0U2-F1
#
_cell.length_a   1.000
_cell.length_b   1.000
_cell.length_c   1.000
_cell.angle_alpha   90.00
_cell.angle_beta   90.00
_cell.angle_gamma   90.00
#
_symmetry.space_group_name_H-M   'P 1'
#
loop_
_entity.id
_entity.type
_entity.pdbx_description
1 polymer ?
#
loop_
_entity_poly.entity_id
_entity_poly.type
_entity_poly.pdbx_seq_one_letter_code
_entity_poly.pdbx_strand_id
1 'polypeptide(L)'
;MENNKQIQSWFQRWEPFIAVVFLQCGYAGMDVLSKVALNKEMSCYVFAVPVIGEILYLLGLKYTTAAFVSAMGNTAPAITFFMASILRLEKIQIKSIRTHAKVIGTLVTLSGAMVITLMKGPILGLFGSHRGNNHNQHNDVTNIQHPIKGAVMITIAYICYSLFVILHAITLESYPAELSLTAWICLLGVVEGAAVALIMERGNLSVWCTTWDIKLLAVAYNGIVCSGLAFYLQGVMLKTRGPVFVTAFSPLTTVIAALVSSFFLGEQLYLAWVIGAIVIVLGLYLVVWGKSKDYDQPSQIIKEAISSAEQIQDEGMAKKEHINTQKVVTIGNSGEVGITTLNEQV
;
A
#
# COMPACT_ATOMS: atom_id res chain seq x y z
N MET A 1 -25.94 -6.12 21.53
CA MET A 1 -25.12 -6.96 20.63
C MET A 1 -24.96 -6.34 19.23
N GLU A 2 -25.98 -5.65 18.69
CA GLU A 2 -25.92 -4.86 17.43
C GLU A 2 -24.72 -3.90 17.38
N ASN A 3 -24.53 -3.07 18.42
CA ASN A 3 -23.46 -2.07 18.49
C ASN A 3 -22.05 -2.68 18.40
N ASN A 4 -21.81 -3.83 19.05
CA ASN A 4 -20.52 -4.50 18.98
C ASN A 4 -20.24 -5.06 17.58
N LYS A 5 -21.26 -5.60 16.89
CA LYS A 5 -21.09 -6.06 15.49
C LYS A 5 -20.84 -4.90 14.54
N GLN A 6 -21.47 -3.75 14.77
CA GLN A 6 -21.30 -2.54 13.96
C GLN A 6 -19.92 -1.89 14.18
N ILE A 7 -19.42 -1.87 15.41
CA ILE A 7 -18.05 -1.40 15.73
C ILE A 7 -17.01 -2.36 15.13
N GLN A 8 -17.22 -3.68 15.22
CA GLN A 8 -16.32 -4.68 14.64
C GLN A 8 -16.27 -4.58 13.10
N SER A 9 -17.40 -4.37 12.43
CA SER A 9 -17.44 -4.18 10.98
C SER A 9 -16.81 -2.85 10.54
N TRP A 10 -16.98 -1.79 11.33
CA TRP A 10 -16.25 -0.53 11.14
C TRP A 10 -14.74 -0.72 11.30
N PHE A 11 -14.30 -1.44 12.32
CA PHE A 11 -12.88 -1.69 12.58
C PHE A 11 -12.24 -2.48 11.44
N GLN A 12 -12.85 -3.57 10.99
CA GLN A 12 -12.37 -4.36 9.84
C GLN A 12 -12.33 -3.56 8.52
N ARG A 13 -13.23 -2.58 8.35
CA ARG A 13 -13.22 -1.70 7.16
C ARG A 13 -11.97 -0.82 7.15
N TRP A 14 -11.58 -0.28 8.30
CA TRP A 14 -10.49 0.70 8.46
C TRP A 14 -9.12 0.08 8.73
N GLU A 15 -9.07 -1.13 9.27
CA GLU A 15 -7.85 -1.89 9.58
C GLU A 15 -6.78 -1.83 8.47
N PRO A 16 -7.09 -2.14 7.19
CA PRO A 16 -6.08 -2.08 6.14
C PRO A 16 -5.61 -0.65 5.84
N PHE A 17 -6.45 0.38 6.04
CA PHE A 17 -6.01 1.76 5.84
C PHE A 17 -5.08 2.22 6.96
N ILE A 18 -5.36 1.85 8.21
CA ILE A 18 -4.49 2.11 9.36
C ILE A 18 -3.15 1.39 9.18
N ALA A 19 -3.18 0.11 8.75
CA ALA A 19 -1.99 -0.66 8.46
C ALA A 19 -1.14 -0.02 7.34
N VAL A 20 -1.77 0.48 6.27
CA VAL A 20 -1.03 1.21 5.22
C VAL A 20 -0.42 2.49 5.78
N VAL A 21 -1.16 3.32 6.51
CA VAL A 21 -0.61 4.58 7.06
C VAL A 21 0.61 4.29 7.93
N PHE A 22 0.52 3.27 8.80
CA PHE A 22 1.65 2.83 9.61
C PHE A 22 2.84 2.36 8.75
N LEU A 23 2.58 1.58 7.69
CA LEU A 23 3.60 1.15 6.73
C LEU A 23 4.32 2.35 6.09
N GLN A 24 3.56 3.33 5.61
CA GLN A 24 4.11 4.52 4.94
C GLN A 24 4.91 5.40 5.91
N CYS A 25 4.47 5.51 7.17
CA CYS A 25 5.24 6.15 8.25
C CYS A 25 6.58 5.42 8.49
N GLY A 26 6.57 4.08 8.50
CA GLY A 26 7.76 3.25 8.62
C GLY A 26 8.78 3.53 7.51
N TYR A 27 8.32 3.55 6.25
CA TYR A 27 9.18 3.88 5.11
C TYR A 27 9.68 5.33 5.12
N ALA A 28 8.86 6.29 5.54
CA ALA A 28 9.33 7.67 5.69
C ALA A 28 10.44 7.80 6.76
N GLY A 29 10.31 7.07 7.87
CA GLY A 29 11.35 6.99 8.88
C GLY A 29 12.64 6.38 8.35
N MET A 30 12.53 5.31 7.54
CA MET A 30 13.67 4.69 6.85
C MET A 30 14.41 5.69 5.99
N ASP A 31 13.73 6.45 5.13
CA ASP A 31 14.35 7.41 4.21
C ASP A 31 15.24 8.42 4.98
N VAL A 32 14.73 8.93 6.11
CA VAL A 32 15.41 9.92 6.95
C VAL A 32 16.56 9.30 7.75
N LEU A 33 16.30 8.21 8.50
CA LEU A 33 17.31 7.54 9.32
C LEU A 33 18.46 7.01 8.46
N SER A 34 18.13 6.45 7.30
CA SER A 34 19.08 5.98 6.30
C SER A 34 19.96 7.13 5.80
N LYS A 35 19.35 8.27 5.47
CA LYS A 35 20.11 9.44 5.03
C LYS A 35 21.05 9.96 6.12
N VAL A 36 20.60 10.00 7.37
CA VAL A 36 21.45 10.40 8.51
C VAL A 36 22.62 9.43 8.71
N ALA A 37 22.38 8.12 8.62
CA ALA A 37 23.42 7.10 8.76
C ALA A 37 24.45 7.16 7.63
N LEU A 38 23.99 7.28 6.38
CA LEU A 38 24.84 7.42 5.19
C LEU A 38 25.69 8.70 5.23
N ASN A 39 25.13 9.81 5.72
CA ASN A 39 25.87 11.07 5.89
C ASN A 39 26.98 10.96 6.94
N LYS A 40 26.87 10.01 7.89
CA LYS A 40 27.94 9.67 8.84
C LYS A 40 28.89 8.58 8.30
N GLU A 41 28.99 8.46 6.99
CA GLU A 41 29.89 7.53 6.28
C GLU A 41 29.62 6.05 6.57
N MET A 42 28.38 5.70 6.90
CA MET A 42 28.00 4.29 6.99
C MET A 42 28.03 3.63 5.61
N SER A 43 28.60 2.41 5.52
CA SER A 43 28.62 1.65 4.27
C SER A 43 27.21 1.21 3.90
N CYS A 44 26.79 1.50 2.66
CA CYS A 44 25.50 1.06 2.12
C CYS A 44 25.40 -0.46 2.01
N TYR A 45 26.51 -1.18 1.84
CA TYR A 45 26.52 -2.64 1.67
C TYR A 45 26.26 -3.38 2.98
N VAL A 46 26.65 -2.80 4.12
CA VAL A 46 26.37 -3.34 5.46
C VAL A 46 24.97 -2.92 5.94
N PHE A 47 24.46 -1.81 5.41
CA PHE A 47 23.17 -1.27 5.79
C PHE A 47 21.98 -1.91 5.04
N ALA A 48 22.19 -2.39 3.81
CA ALA A 48 21.15 -2.96 2.96
C ALA A 48 20.92 -4.46 3.21
N VAL A 49 19.67 -4.89 3.15
CA VAL A 49 19.34 -6.27 2.71
C VAL A 49 19.63 -6.30 1.20
N PRO A 50 20.42 -7.23 0.64
CA PRO A 50 21.05 -7.05 -0.67
C PRO A 50 20.12 -7.52 -1.79
N VAL A 51 18.96 -6.92 -1.84
CA VAL A 51 18.20 -6.86 -3.07
C VAL A 51 18.87 -5.77 -3.91
N ILE A 52 19.15 -6.04 -5.20
CA ILE A 52 19.75 -5.06 -6.12
C ILE A 52 19.02 -3.70 -6.03
N GLY A 53 17.69 -3.75 -5.88
CA GLY A 53 16.85 -2.56 -5.68
C GLY A 53 17.20 -1.77 -4.42
N GLU A 54 17.41 -2.42 -3.28
CA GLU A 54 17.72 -1.77 -1.99
C GLU A 54 19.11 -1.12 -1.99
N ILE A 55 20.09 -1.80 -2.60
CA ILE A 55 21.46 -1.25 -2.74
C ILE A 55 21.44 -0.02 -3.65
N LEU A 56 20.74 -0.10 -4.79
CA LEU A 56 20.57 1.03 -5.70
C LEU A 56 19.77 2.17 -5.05
N TYR A 57 18.78 1.84 -4.22
CA TYR A 57 18.02 2.79 -3.41
C TYR A 57 18.96 3.58 -2.48
N LEU A 58 19.76 2.90 -1.65
CA LEU A 58 20.67 3.53 -0.69
C LEU A 58 21.79 4.32 -1.35
N LEU A 59 22.35 3.80 -2.45
CA LEU A 59 23.35 4.53 -3.24
C LEU A 59 22.73 5.77 -3.90
N GLY A 60 21.51 5.67 -4.43
CA GLY A 60 20.77 6.82 -4.95
C GLY A 60 20.52 7.87 -3.87
N LEU A 61 20.06 7.43 -2.68
CA LEU A 61 19.83 8.27 -1.51
C LEU A 61 21.11 8.97 -1.03
N LYS A 62 22.29 8.36 -1.22
CA LYS A 62 23.58 9.02 -0.95
C LYS A 62 23.81 10.23 -1.86
N TYR A 63 23.43 10.13 -3.15
CA TYR A 63 23.58 11.19 -4.14
C TYR A 63 22.42 12.21 -4.18
N THR A 64 21.28 11.90 -3.54
CA THR A 64 20.07 12.74 -3.54
C THR A 64 19.59 13.06 -2.11
N THR A 65 18.40 13.64 -1.94
CA THR A 65 17.78 13.91 -0.63
C THR A 65 16.72 12.86 -0.29
N ALA A 66 16.35 12.73 0.99
CA ALA A 66 15.27 11.83 1.42
C ALA A 66 13.96 12.20 0.72
N ALA A 67 13.64 13.49 0.74
CA ALA A 67 12.57 14.12 -0.01
C ALA A 67 12.49 13.69 -1.49
N PHE A 68 13.62 13.74 -2.20
CA PHE A 68 13.68 13.40 -3.62
C PHE A 68 13.38 11.92 -3.87
N VAL A 69 13.96 11.04 -3.05
CA VAL A 69 13.75 9.60 -3.17
C VAL A 69 12.28 9.24 -2.92
N SER A 70 11.69 9.74 -1.84
CA SER A 70 10.28 9.51 -1.55
C SER A 70 9.39 10.03 -2.69
N ALA A 71 9.74 11.19 -3.28
CA ALA A 71 9.01 11.75 -4.42
C ALA A 71 9.09 10.85 -5.67
N MET A 72 10.23 10.23 -5.94
CA MET A 72 10.35 9.22 -7.01
C MET A 72 9.52 7.97 -6.73
N GLY A 73 9.27 7.64 -5.46
CA GLY A 73 8.40 6.53 -5.05
C GLY A 73 6.95 6.66 -5.50
N ASN A 74 6.52 7.85 -5.93
CA ASN A 74 5.21 8.05 -6.55
C ASN A 74 5.05 7.40 -7.92
N THR A 75 6.15 6.96 -8.53
CA THR A 75 6.14 6.16 -9.76
C THR A 75 5.80 4.68 -9.49
N ALA A 76 5.99 4.20 -8.26
CA ALA A 76 5.75 2.82 -7.87
C ALA A 76 4.32 2.32 -8.20
N PRO A 77 3.22 3.04 -7.91
CA PRO A 77 1.88 2.56 -8.27
C PRO A 77 1.67 2.41 -9.78
N ALA A 78 2.24 3.32 -10.59
CA ALA A 78 2.14 3.24 -12.05
C ALA A 78 2.89 2.02 -12.61
N ILE A 79 4.13 1.79 -12.15
CA ILE A 79 4.96 0.64 -12.56
C ILE A 79 4.29 -0.67 -12.11
N THR A 80 3.78 -0.71 -10.87
CA THR A 80 3.12 -1.89 -10.30
C THR A 80 1.83 -2.22 -11.03
N PHE A 81 1.02 -1.22 -11.36
CA PHE A 81 -0.19 -1.41 -12.16
C PHE A 81 0.13 -1.97 -13.55
N PHE A 82 1.15 -1.42 -14.22
CA PHE A 82 1.61 -1.92 -15.51
C PHE A 82 2.06 -3.39 -15.42
N MET A 83 2.86 -3.74 -14.42
CA MET A 83 3.35 -5.11 -14.21
C MET A 83 2.22 -6.08 -13.85
N ALA A 84 1.31 -5.68 -12.95
CA ALA A 84 0.14 -6.46 -12.57
C ALA A 84 -0.79 -6.74 -13.78
N SER A 85 -0.89 -5.77 -14.70
CA SER A 85 -1.68 -5.89 -15.93
C SER A 85 -1.10 -6.95 -16.88
N ILE A 86 0.24 -6.96 -17.07
CA ILE A 86 0.93 -7.95 -17.90
C ILE A 86 0.76 -9.37 -17.34
N LEU A 87 0.91 -9.52 -16.02
CA LEU A 87 0.81 -10.82 -15.34
C LEU A 87 -0.62 -11.25 -15.03
N ARG A 88 -1.64 -10.49 -15.48
CA ARG A 88 -3.07 -10.74 -15.26
C ARG A 88 -3.46 -10.89 -13.78
N LEU A 89 -2.72 -10.26 -12.88
CA LEU A 89 -3.03 -10.22 -11.44
C LEU A 89 -4.20 -9.28 -11.13
N GLU A 90 -4.51 -8.33 -12.03
CA GLU A 90 -5.73 -7.53 -11.97
C GLU A 90 -6.55 -7.69 -13.25
N LYS A 91 -7.84 -8.07 -13.12
CA LYS A 91 -8.79 -8.08 -14.24
C LYS A 91 -9.24 -6.65 -14.54
N ILE A 92 -8.70 -6.05 -15.59
CA ILE A 92 -9.06 -4.70 -16.03
C ILE A 92 -10.43 -4.73 -16.72
N GLN A 93 -11.48 -4.33 -16.02
CA GLN A 93 -12.78 -4.05 -16.65
C GLN A 93 -12.76 -2.64 -17.25
N ILE A 94 -12.27 -2.50 -18.47
CA ILE A 94 -11.93 -1.24 -19.15
C ILE A 94 -13.15 -0.31 -19.33
N LYS A 95 -14.38 -0.84 -19.39
CA LYS A 95 -15.61 -0.04 -19.58
C LYS A 95 -16.18 0.57 -18.30
N SER A 96 -15.56 0.37 -17.15
CA SER A 96 -16.06 0.92 -15.89
C SER A 96 -15.51 2.32 -15.62
N ILE A 97 -16.40 3.26 -15.27
CA ILE A 97 -16.04 4.59 -14.69
C ILE A 97 -15.05 4.45 -13.51
N ARG A 98 -15.05 3.30 -12.85
CA ARG A 98 -14.20 2.94 -11.70
C ARG A 98 -12.75 2.68 -12.10
N THR A 99 -12.53 1.99 -13.23
CA THR A 99 -11.19 1.77 -13.79
C THR A 99 -10.59 3.10 -14.25
N HIS A 100 -11.41 3.97 -14.83
CA HIS A 100 -11.02 5.34 -15.19
C HIS A 100 -10.64 6.16 -13.95
N ALA A 101 -11.40 6.09 -12.86
CA ALA A 101 -11.04 6.78 -11.61
C ALA A 101 -9.71 6.30 -11.01
N LYS A 102 -9.41 4.99 -11.07
CA LYS A 102 -8.14 4.40 -10.60
C LYS A 102 -6.94 4.87 -11.44
N VAL A 103 -7.09 4.88 -12.78
CA VAL A 103 -6.04 5.33 -13.72
C VAL A 103 -5.84 6.85 -13.65
N ILE A 104 -6.93 7.63 -13.63
CA ILE A 104 -6.86 9.09 -13.51
C ILE A 104 -6.28 9.49 -12.15
N GLY A 105 -6.72 8.85 -11.06
CA GLY A 105 -6.19 9.10 -9.72
C GLY A 105 -4.69 8.85 -9.61
N THR A 106 -4.20 7.76 -10.20
CA THR A 106 -2.74 7.47 -10.25
C THR A 106 -1.97 8.48 -11.11
N LEU A 107 -2.51 8.93 -12.24
CA LEU A 107 -1.90 9.99 -13.05
C LEU A 107 -1.88 11.35 -12.32
N VAL A 108 -2.94 11.69 -11.59
CA VAL A 108 -3.02 12.92 -10.78
C VAL A 108 -2.04 12.87 -9.60
N THR A 109 -1.92 11.71 -8.95
CA THR A 109 -0.92 11.49 -7.90
C THR A 109 0.51 11.64 -8.45
N LEU A 110 0.79 11.06 -9.63
CA LEU A 110 2.09 11.17 -10.29
C LEU A 110 2.41 12.63 -10.67
N SER A 111 1.43 13.39 -11.17
CA SER A 111 1.63 14.80 -11.48
C SER A 111 1.87 15.65 -10.22
N GLY A 112 1.17 15.36 -9.12
CA GLY A 112 1.43 15.97 -7.81
C GLY A 112 2.86 15.75 -7.33
N ALA A 113 3.39 14.55 -7.49
CA ALA A 113 4.79 14.22 -7.19
C ALA A 113 5.81 14.95 -8.07
N MET A 114 5.52 15.07 -9.37
CA MET A 114 6.36 15.83 -10.29
C MET A 114 6.38 17.32 -9.95
N VAL A 115 5.28 17.89 -9.46
CA VAL A 115 5.22 19.28 -8.98
C VAL A 115 6.16 19.49 -7.79
N ILE A 116 6.18 18.58 -6.81
CA ILE A 116 7.10 18.64 -5.66
C ILE A 116 8.57 18.63 -6.13
N THR A 117 8.88 17.81 -7.13
CA THR A 117 10.27 17.55 -7.57
C THR A 117 10.82 18.62 -8.51
N LEU A 118 9.99 19.11 -9.43
CA LEU A 118 10.42 19.99 -10.52
C LEU A 118 10.15 21.47 -10.24
N MET A 119 9.15 21.80 -9.43
CA MET A 119 8.86 23.20 -9.14
C MET A 119 9.70 23.70 -7.96
N LYS A 120 10.60 24.64 -8.25
CA LYS A 120 11.22 25.47 -7.21
C LYS A 120 10.29 26.64 -6.91
N GLY A 121 9.82 26.73 -5.67
CA GLY A 121 8.98 27.82 -5.17
C GLY A 121 9.70 28.66 -4.12
N PRO A 122 9.05 29.71 -3.57
CA PRO A 122 9.56 30.39 -2.39
C PRO A 122 9.66 29.42 -1.20
N ILE A 123 10.70 29.60 -0.39
CA ILE A 123 10.96 28.78 0.81
C ILE A 123 9.89 29.10 1.84
N LEU A 124 9.19 28.07 2.32
CA LEU A 124 8.24 28.20 3.41
C LEU A 124 8.99 28.14 4.73
N GLY A 125 9.13 29.28 5.41
CA GLY A 125 9.67 29.38 6.76
C GLY A 125 8.65 28.87 7.79
N LEU A 126 8.35 27.58 7.78
CA LEU A 126 7.29 27.01 8.63
C LEU A 126 7.75 26.84 10.09
N PHE A 127 9.05 26.74 10.34
CA PHE A 127 9.63 26.74 11.68
C PHE A 127 10.99 27.43 11.69
N GLY A 128 11.05 28.61 12.33
CA GLY A 128 12.19 29.08 13.12
C GLY A 128 13.62 29.00 12.57
N SER A 129 13.86 28.85 11.27
CA SER A 129 15.20 29.00 10.69
C SER A 129 15.51 30.49 10.54
N HIS A 130 15.57 31.20 11.67
CA HIS A 130 16.23 32.49 11.74
C HIS A 130 17.73 32.23 11.86
N ARG A 131 18.31 31.65 10.80
CA ARG A 131 19.77 31.62 10.63
C ARG A 131 20.13 32.70 9.64
N GLY A 132 20.89 33.67 10.14
CA GLY A 132 21.11 34.99 9.57
C GLY A 132 21.29 35.02 8.06
N ASN A 133 20.70 36.06 7.49
CA ASN A 133 20.83 36.50 6.11
C ASN A 133 22.29 36.87 5.80
N ASN A 134 23.17 35.87 5.65
CA ASN A 134 24.49 36.06 5.06
C ASN A 134 24.44 35.56 3.63
N HIS A 135 24.28 36.54 2.73
CA HIS A 135 24.58 36.44 1.32
C HIS A 135 26.08 36.12 1.15
N ASN A 136 26.45 34.85 1.31
CA ASN A 136 27.64 34.29 0.72
C ASN A 136 27.17 33.14 -0.16
N GLN A 137 26.80 33.52 -1.38
CA GLN A 137 26.57 32.63 -2.49
C GLN A 137 27.91 32.01 -2.87
N HIS A 138 28.36 31.00 -2.11
CA HIS A 138 29.33 30.06 -2.62
C HIS A 138 28.55 29.19 -3.60
N ASN A 139 28.61 29.59 -4.87
CA ASN A 139 28.24 28.76 -6.00
C ASN A 139 29.22 27.59 -6.06
N ASP A 140 29.05 26.61 -5.18
CA ASP A 140 29.46 25.25 -5.47
C ASP A 140 28.45 24.70 -6.50
N VAL A 141 28.63 25.15 -7.75
CA VAL A 141 28.23 24.37 -8.92
C VAL A 141 29.24 23.23 -9.01
N THR A 142 29.24 22.35 -8.02
CA THR A 142 29.99 21.10 -8.05
C THR A 142 29.16 20.09 -8.82
N ASN A 143 29.47 20.01 -10.11
CA ASN A 143 29.35 18.81 -10.92
C ASN A 143 27.91 18.29 -11.18
N ILE A 144 27.37 18.74 -12.33
CA ILE A 144 26.06 18.39 -12.90
C ILE A 144 25.91 16.86 -13.17
N GLN A 145 26.94 16.03 -12.98
CA GLN A 145 26.85 14.57 -13.11
C GLN A 145 26.20 13.83 -11.92
N HIS A 146 26.21 14.39 -10.70
CA HIS A 146 25.76 13.64 -9.51
C HIS A 146 24.24 13.45 -9.36
N PRO A 147 23.37 14.41 -9.70
CA PRO A 147 21.91 14.26 -9.51
C PRO A 147 21.29 13.24 -10.47
N ILE A 148 21.76 13.20 -11.73
CA ILE A 148 21.26 12.29 -12.76
C ILE A 148 21.60 10.85 -12.41
N LYS A 149 22.83 10.60 -11.93
CA LYS A 149 23.25 9.29 -11.45
C LYS A 149 22.34 8.80 -10.32
N GLY A 150 22.06 9.65 -9.33
CA GLY A 150 21.13 9.34 -8.26
C GLY A 150 19.72 9.01 -8.76
N ALA A 151 19.16 9.86 -9.64
CA ALA A 151 17.83 9.66 -10.22
C ALA A 151 17.69 8.33 -10.99
N VAL A 152 18.70 7.96 -11.79
CA VAL A 152 18.71 6.68 -12.52
C VAL A 152 18.71 5.51 -11.54
N MET A 153 19.56 5.55 -10.51
CA MET A 153 19.64 4.48 -9.50
C MET A 153 18.32 4.31 -8.74
N ILE A 154 17.69 5.40 -8.33
CA ILE A 154 16.38 5.38 -7.65
C ILE A 154 15.27 4.88 -8.57
N THR A 155 15.30 5.25 -9.86
CA THR A 155 14.32 4.74 -10.84
C THR A 155 14.39 3.21 -10.93
N ILE A 156 15.60 2.67 -11.07
CA ILE A 156 15.81 1.22 -11.14
C ILE A 156 15.38 0.56 -9.83
N ALA A 157 15.69 1.19 -8.68
CA ALA A 157 15.26 0.69 -7.37
C ALA A 157 13.73 0.55 -7.27
N TYR A 158 12.96 1.54 -7.72
CA TYR A 158 11.50 1.46 -7.70
C TYR A 158 10.93 0.45 -8.71
N ILE A 159 11.60 0.21 -9.83
CA ILE A 159 11.25 -0.90 -10.74
C ILE A 159 11.44 -2.24 -10.03
N CYS A 160 12.58 -2.42 -9.34
CA CYS A 160 12.85 -3.61 -8.53
C CYS A 160 11.84 -3.77 -7.39
N TYR A 161 11.47 -2.69 -6.70
CA TYR A 161 10.46 -2.70 -5.65
C TYR A 161 9.09 -3.13 -6.18
N SER A 162 8.65 -2.59 -7.33
CA SER A 162 7.41 -3.02 -7.97
C SER A 162 7.43 -4.50 -8.37
N LEU A 163 8.56 -4.99 -8.89
CA LEU A 163 8.75 -6.43 -9.17
C LEU A 163 8.66 -7.27 -7.90
N PHE A 164 9.31 -6.84 -6.82
CA PHE A 164 9.24 -7.51 -5.52
C PHE A 164 7.81 -7.59 -5.00
N VAL A 165 7.07 -6.48 -5.02
CA VAL A 165 5.65 -6.43 -4.61
C VAL A 165 4.82 -7.45 -5.39
N ILE A 166 5.05 -7.55 -6.70
CA ILE A 166 4.32 -8.46 -7.59
C ILE A 166 4.69 -9.92 -7.33
N LEU A 167 5.98 -10.23 -7.22
CA LEU A 167 6.45 -11.59 -6.89
C LEU A 167 5.98 -12.02 -5.50
N HIS A 168 5.99 -11.10 -4.53
CA HIS A 168 5.48 -11.34 -3.19
C HIS A 168 3.97 -11.65 -3.24
N ALA A 169 3.19 -10.94 -4.07
CA ALA A 169 1.77 -11.22 -4.24
C ALA A 169 1.52 -12.61 -4.84
N ILE A 170 2.26 -12.98 -5.89
CA ILE A 170 2.16 -14.30 -6.53
C ILE A 170 2.56 -15.41 -5.54
N THR A 171 3.62 -15.19 -4.78
CA THR A 171 4.10 -16.17 -3.81
C THR A 171 3.08 -16.39 -2.69
N LEU A 172 2.37 -15.35 -2.26
CA LEU A 172 1.30 -15.46 -1.26
C LEU A 172 0.08 -16.24 -1.76
N GLU A 173 -0.16 -16.31 -3.08
CA GLU A 173 -1.20 -17.20 -3.63
C GLU A 173 -0.84 -18.69 -3.47
N SER A 174 0.45 -19.01 -3.61
CA SER A 174 0.96 -20.39 -3.47
C SER A 174 1.30 -20.76 -2.02
N TYR A 175 1.68 -19.78 -1.20
CA TYR A 175 2.10 -19.94 0.18
C TYR A 175 1.37 -18.92 1.09
N PRO A 176 0.12 -19.20 1.50
CA PRO A 176 -0.77 -18.23 2.14
C PRO A 176 -0.46 -17.93 3.61
N ALA A 177 0.73 -18.30 4.10
CA ALA A 177 1.20 -18.07 5.46
C ALA A 177 2.12 -16.84 5.54
N GLU A 178 1.53 -15.67 5.76
CA GLU A 178 2.18 -14.35 5.68
C GLU A 178 3.42 -14.23 6.59
N LEU A 179 3.28 -14.52 7.89
CA LEU A 179 4.39 -14.44 8.85
C LEU A 179 5.56 -15.36 8.49
N SER A 180 5.24 -16.58 8.04
CA SER A 180 6.26 -17.56 7.65
C SER A 180 6.97 -17.12 6.37
N LEU A 181 6.24 -16.59 5.39
CA LEU A 181 6.82 -16.05 4.17
C LEU A 181 7.74 -14.86 4.47
N THR A 182 7.31 -13.94 5.33
CA THR A 182 8.14 -12.83 5.80
C THR A 182 9.41 -13.32 6.49
N ALA A 183 9.31 -14.35 7.34
CA ALA A 183 10.48 -14.94 7.98
C ALA A 183 11.48 -15.50 6.95
N TRP A 184 11.00 -16.19 5.91
CA TRP A 184 11.85 -16.68 4.81
C TRP A 184 12.50 -15.54 4.01
N ILE A 185 11.74 -14.50 3.67
CA ILE A 185 12.26 -13.31 2.96
C ILE A 185 13.37 -12.65 3.79
N CYS A 186 13.14 -12.44 5.08
CA CYS A 186 14.12 -11.85 5.99
C CYS A 186 15.35 -12.75 6.17
N LEU A 187 15.17 -14.06 6.34
CA LEU A 187 16.27 -15.01 6.51
C LEU A 187 17.16 -15.05 5.28
N LEU A 188 16.58 -15.22 4.09
CA LEU A 188 17.34 -15.21 2.84
C LEU A 188 18.02 -13.86 2.62
N GLY A 189 17.32 -12.76 2.90
CA GLY A 189 17.89 -11.42 2.84
C GLY A 189 19.11 -11.23 3.75
N VAL A 190 19.10 -11.77 4.97
CA VAL A 190 20.26 -11.73 5.88
C VAL A 190 21.42 -12.55 5.33
N VAL A 191 21.15 -13.76 4.80
CA VAL A 191 22.19 -14.64 4.24
C VAL A 191 22.86 -13.98 3.03
N GLU A 192 22.07 -13.50 2.08
CA GLU A 192 22.58 -12.76 0.94
C GLU A 192 23.35 -11.53 1.44
N GLY A 193 22.80 -10.80 2.44
CA GLY A 193 23.33 -9.52 2.93
C GLY A 193 24.69 -9.65 3.54
N ALA A 194 24.84 -10.65 4.39
CA ALA A 194 26.11 -11.03 4.97
C ALA A 194 27.12 -11.39 3.86
N ALA A 195 26.71 -12.17 2.85
CA ALA A 195 27.62 -12.55 1.76
C ALA A 195 28.13 -11.33 0.97
N VAL A 196 27.24 -10.41 0.55
CA VAL A 196 27.62 -9.20 -0.19
C VAL A 196 28.47 -8.27 0.68
N ALA A 197 28.10 -8.05 1.93
CA ALA A 197 28.86 -7.22 2.86
C ALA A 197 30.28 -7.77 3.08
N LEU A 198 30.43 -9.09 3.26
CA LEU A 198 31.73 -9.74 3.43
C LEU A 198 32.62 -9.61 2.19
N ILE A 199 32.03 -9.62 0.98
CA ILE A 199 32.77 -9.47 -0.28
C ILE A 199 33.17 -8.00 -0.50
N MET A 200 32.25 -7.06 -0.32
CA MET A 200 32.46 -5.65 -0.66
C MET A 200 33.30 -4.90 0.38
N GLU A 201 33.18 -5.24 1.67
CA GLU A 201 33.98 -4.64 2.76
C GLU A 201 35.17 -5.53 3.16
N ARG A 202 35.61 -6.39 2.23
CA ARG A 202 36.73 -7.31 2.48
C ARG A 202 37.99 -6.52 2.82
N GLY A 203 38.47 -6.68 4.06
CA GLY A 203 39.66 -6.00 4.58
C GLY A 203 39.36 -4.79 5.47
N ASN A 204 38.09 -4.40 5.64
CA ASN A 204 37.69 -3.32 6.54
C ASN A 204 36.80 -3.84 7.70
N LEU A 205 37.45 -4.42 8.72
CA LEU A 205 36.76 -4.96 9.90
C LEU A 205 36.05 -3.87 10.74
N SER A 206 36.44 -2.59 10.58
CA SER A 206 35.86 -1.49 11.33
C SER A 206 34.38 -1.24 11.01
N VAL A 207 33.91 -1.65 9.82
CA VAL A 207 32.51 -1.48 9.39
C VAL A 207 31.56 -2.41 10.15
N TRP A 208 32.07 -3.52 10.70
CA TRP A 208 31.28 -4.47 11.50
C TRP A 208 31.19 -4.07 12.98
N CYS A 209 32.12 -3.24 13.45
CA CYS A 209 32.08 -2.68 14.80
C CYS A 209 31.14 -1.46 14.84
N THR A 210 29.85 -1.71 14.98
CA THR A 210 28.87 -0.65 15.17
C THR A 210 28.93 -0.14 16.62
N THR A 211 29.22 1.15 16.81
CA THR A 211 29.19 1.81 18.13
C THR A 211 27.75 2.12 18.56
N TRP A 212 27.52 2.42 19.84
CA TRP A 212 26.21 2.84 20.36
C TRP A 212 25.86 4.26 19.89
N ASP A 213 25.61 4.42 18.60
CA ASP A 213 25.33 5.69 17.94
C ASP A 213 24.06 5.62 17.07
N ILE A 214 23.80 6.70 16.33
CA ILE A 214 22.64 6.79 15.42
C ILE A 214 22.69 5.75 14.29
N LYS A 215 23.86 5.19 13.96
CA LYS A 215 24.00 4.14 12.93
C LYS A 215 23.39 2.84 13.44
N LEU A 216 23.65 2.48 14.71
CA LEU A 216 23.01 1.34 15.34
C LEU A 216 21.48 1.48 15.38
N LEU A 217 21.00 2.68 15.73
CA LEU A 217 19.56 2.96 15.73
C LEU A 217 18.96 2.82 14.32
N ALA A 218 19.62 3.32 13.29
CA ALA A 218 19.16 3.20 11.91
C ALA A 218 19.10 1.74 11.44
N VAL A 219 20.13 0.93 11.76
CA VAL A 219 20.15 -0.51 11.46
C VAL A 219 19.03 -1.24 12.17
N ALA A 220 18.88 -1.00 13.48
CA ALA A 220 17.84 -1.64 14.29
C ALA A 220 16.43 -1.26 13.80
N TYR A 221 16.21 0.01 13.47
CA TYR A 221 14.95 0.49 12.91
C TYR A 221 14.62 -0.19 11.58
N ASN A 222 15.57 -0.25 10.64
CA ASN A 222 15.35 -0.90 9.35
C ASN A 222 15.10 -2.40 9.46
N GLY A 223 15.80 -3.09 10.38
CA GLY A 223 15.56 -4.52 10.61
C GLY A 223 14.19 -4.79 11.24
N ILE A 224 13.84 -4.09 12.31
CA ILE A 224 12.63 -4.37 13.09
C ILE A 224 11.38 -3.81 12.40
N VAL A 225 11.41 -2.52 12.06
CA VAL A 225 10.23 -1.80 11.55
C VAL A 225 10.06 -2.06 10.07
N CYS A 226 11.10 -1.87 9.26
CA CYS A 226 10.98 -1.93 7.79
C CYS A 226 10.97 -3.36 7.26
N SER A 227 11.85 -4.23 7.74
CA SER A 227 11.94 -5.62 7.27
C SER A 227 10.97 -6.54 8.02
N GLY A 228 10.95 -6.50 9.36
CA GLY A 228 10.08 -7.37 10.16
C GLY A 228 8.60 -6.99 10.04
N LEU A 229 8.25 -5.81 10.56
CA LEU A 229 6.86 -5.39 10.66
C LEU A 229 6.27 -4.97 9.31
N ALA A 230 7.01 -4.19 8.51
CA ALA A 230 6.48 -3.69 7.24
C ALA A 230 6.28 -4.80 6.20
N PHE A 231 7.22 -5.75 6.03
CA PHE A 231 6.99 -6.86 5.08
C PHE A 231 5.83 -7.77 5.51
N TYR A 232 5.63 -7.97 6.81
CA TYR A 232 4.46 -8.69 7.30
C TYR A 232 3.17 -7.96 6.95
N LEU A 233 3.03 -6.70 7.35
CA LEU A 233 1.84 -5.89 7.05
C LEU A 233 1.63 -5.76 5.54
N GLN A 234 2.70 -5.59 4.77
CA GLN A 234 2.66 -5.60 3.31
C GLN A 234 2.11 -6.93 2.77
N GLY A 235 2.56 -8.06 3.30
CA GLY A 235 2.04 -9.38 2.91
C GLY A 235 0.54 -9.53 3.19
N VAL A 236 0.09 -9.15 4.39
CA VAL A 236 -1.34 -9.11 4.78
C VAL A 236 -2.14 -8.28 3.77
N MET A 237 -1.64 -7.10 3.41
CA MET A 237 -2.31 -6.17 2.50
C MET A 237 -2.29 -6.64 1.04
N LEU A 238 -1.22 -7.30 0.59
CA LEU A 238 -1.13 -7.92 -0.72
C LEU A 238 -2.22 -8.98 -0.88
N LYS A 239 -2.35 -9.86 0.10
CA LYS A 239 -3.33 -10.95 0.08
C LYS A 239 -4.78 -10.43 0.14
N THR A 240 -5.04 -9.39 0.93
CA THR A 240 -6.41 -8.87 1.14
C THR A 240 -6.86 -7.82 0.12
N ARG A 241 -5.95 -7.00 -0.41
CA ARG A 241 -6.28 -5.81 -1.23
C ARG A 241 -5.56 -5.76 -2.59
N GLY A 242 -4.55 -6.61 -2.79
CA GLY A 242 -3.77 -6.72 -4.02
C GLY A 242 -2.54 -5.81 -4.07
N PRO A 243 -1.59 -6.08 -4.98
CA PRO A 243 -0.31 -5.38 -5.08
C PRO A 243 -0.45 -3.88 -5.42
N VAL A 244 -1.38 -3.53 -6.32
CA VAL A 244 -1.60 -2.13 -6.71
C VAL A 244 -2.12 -1.31 -5.53
N PHE A 245 -2.96 -1.88 -4.67
CA PHE A 245 -3.45 -1.19 -3.48
C PHE A 245 -2.31 -0.79 -2.56
N VAL A 246 -1.36 -1.67 -2.28
CA VAL A 246 -0.24 -1.36 -1.39
C VAL A 246 0.62 -0.22 -1.94
N THR A 247 0.91 -0.25 -3.24
CA THR A 247 1.76 0.78 -3.87
C THR A 247 1.04 2.11 -4.10
N ALA A 248 -0.29 2.12 -4.16
CA ALA A 248 -1.07 3.35 -4.34
C ALA A 248 -0.83 4.40 -3.26
N PHE A 249 -0.39 3.99 -2.06
CA PHE A 249 -0.17 4.90 -0.93
C PHE A 249 1.29 5.37 -0.77
N SER A 250 2.21 5.00 -1.67
CA SER A 250 3.58 5.57 -1.67
C SER A 250 3.65 7.11 -1.63
N PRO A 251 2.67 7.88 -2.15
CA PRO A 251 2.66 9.34 -1.99
C PRO A 251 2.50 9.82 -0.56
N LEU A 252 1.88 9.03 0.31
CA LEU A 252 1.80 9.35 1.72
C LEU A 252 3.19 9.35 2.36
N THR A 253 4.05 8.40 1.98
CA THR A 253 5.48 8.40 2.38
C THR A 253 6.17 9.67 1.92
N THR A 254 5.90 10.18 0.71
CA THR A 254 6.48 11.45 0.24
C THR A 254 6.15 12.60 1.18
N VAL A 255 4.88 12.75 1.56
CA VAL A 255 4.44 13.84 2.45
C VAL A 255 5.05 13.71 3.84
N ILE A 256 5.04 12.50 4.43
CA ILE A 256 5.59 12.27 5.77
C ILE A 256 7.11 12.46 5.76
N ALA A 257 7.81 11.89 4.78
CA ALA A 257 9.26 12.01 4.67
C ALA A 257 9.69 13.47 4.48
N ALA A 258 8.94 14.29 3.76
CA ALA A 258 9.17 15.73 3.65
C ALA A 258 9.20 16.43 5.01
N LEU A 259 8.17 16.17 5.82
CA LEU A 259 7.97 16.83 7.11
C LEU A 259 9.06 16.39 8.08
N VAL A 260 9.33 15.08 8.12
CA VAL A 260 10.34 14.50 9.01
C VAL A 260 11.75 14.93 8.57
N SER A 261 12.08 14.89 7.28
CA SER A 261 13.39 15.32 6.76
C SER A 261 13.63 16.82 6.97
N SER A 262 12.61 17.66 6.81
CA SER A 262 12.74 19.09 7.12
C SER A 262 13.05 19.32 8.60
N PHE A 263 12.39 18.59 9.50
CA PHE A 263 12.61 18.72 10.94
C PHE A 263 13.98 18.18 11.38
N PHE A 264 14.40 17.01 10.89
CA PHE A 264 15.62 16.34 11.37
C PHE A 264 16.89 16.67 10.57
N LEU A 265 16.79 16.88 9.25
CA LEU A 265 17.93 17.16 8.38
C LEU A 265 18.02 18.65 8.00
N GLY A 266 17.03 19.46 8.35
CA GLY A 266 16.96 20.87 7.96
C GLY A 266 16.72 21.06 6.46
N GLU A 267 16.14 20.07 5.78
CA GLU A 267 15.80 20.18 4.36
C GLU A 267 14.77 21.30 4.15
N GLN A 268 15.04 22.20 3.20
CA GLN A 268 14.18 23.35 2.93
C GLN A 268 12.89 22.91 2.23
N LEU A 269 11.74 23.29 2.80
CA LEU A 269 10.43 23.07 2.18
C LEU A 269 10.08 24.25 1.28
N TYR A 270 9.80 23.95 0.01
CA TYR A 270 9.32 24.92 -0.97
C TYR A 270 7.80 24.93 -1.03
N LEU A 271 7.18 26.03 -1.47
CA LEU A 271 5.72 26.11 -1.71
C LEU A 271 5.18 24.96 -2.57
N ALA A 272 6.00 24.46 -3.51
CA ALA A 272 5.70 23.31 -4.35
C ALA A 272 5.35 22.03 -3.58
N TRP A 273 5.87 21.85 -2.36
CA TRP A 273 5.53 20.73 -1.49
C TRP A 273 4.09 20.76 -1.03
N VAL A 274 3.59 21.94 -0.65
CA VAL A 274 2.21 22.12 -0.17
C VAL A 274 1.23 21.89 -1.32
N ILE A 275 1.50 22.49 -2.48
CA ILE A 275 0.67 22.32 -3.68
C ILE A 275 0.69 20.86 -4.12
N GLY A 276 1.86 20.24 -4.21
CA GLY A 276 2.00 18.84 -4.59
C GLY A 276 1.35 17.87 -3.59
N ALA A 277 1.45 18.13 -2.28
CA ALA A 277 0.78 17.34 -1.25
C ALA A 277 -0.76 17.39 -1.38
N ILE A 278 -1.33 18.56 -1.68
CA ILE A 278 -2.77 18.71 -1.93
C ILE A 278 -3.19 17.88 -3.14
N VAL A 279 -2.43 17.97 -4.25
CA VAL A 279 -2.70 17.19 -5.48
C VAL A 279 -2.58 15.68 -5.21
N ILE A 280 -1.59 15.26 -4.42
CA ILE A 280 -1.42 13.87 -3.98
C ILE A 280 -2.63 13.38 -3.18
N VAL A 281 -3.10 14.16 -2.19
CA VAL A 281 -4.26 13.80 -1.37
C VAL A 281 -5.52 13.65 -2.24
N LEU A 282 -5.72 14.55 -3.20
CA LEU A 282 -6.82 14.46 -4.17
C LEU A 282 -6.72 13.21 -5.05
N GLY A 283 -5.52 12.89 -5.56
CA GLY A 283 -5.29 11.67 -6.35
C GLY A 283 -5.52 10.39 -5.54
N LEU A 284 -5.00 10.33 -4.31
CA LEU A 284 -5.23 9.22 -3.37
C LEU A 284 -6.71 9.06 -3.04
N TYR A 285 -7.44 10.15 -2.83
CA TYR A 285 -8.87 10.11 -2.59
C TYR A 285 -9.62 9.47 -3.77
N LEU A 286 -9.28 9.82 -5.01
CA LEU A 286 -9.89 9.22 -6.20
C LEU A 286 -9.59 7.71 -6.32
N VAL A 287 -8.36 7.28 -5.98
CA VAL A 287 -7.98 5.87 -5.96
C VAL A 287 -8.74 5.11 -4.88
N VAL A 288 -8.81 5.65 -3.66
CA VAL A 288 -9.52 5.06 -2.52
C VAL A 288 -11.02 5.01 -2.79
N TRP A 289 -11.62 6.07 -3.33
CA TRP A 289 -13.03 6.10 -3.73
C TRP A 289 -13.34 5.06 -4.81
N GLY A 290 -12.43 4.88 -5.77
CA GLY A 290 -12.53 3.84 -6.78
C GLY A 290 -12.45 2.41 -6.23
N LYS A 291 -11.86 2.19 -5.04
CA LYS A 291 -11.74 0.89 -4.36
C LYS A 291 -12.79 0.68 -3.25
N SER A 292 -13.20 1.71 -2.51
CA SER A 292 -14.07 1.57 -1.33
C SER A 292 -15.47 1.03 -1.67
N LYS A 293 -15.94 1.34 -2.88
CA LYS A 293 -17.23 0.87 -3.40
C LYS A 293 -17.23 -0.53 -3.99
N ASP A 294 -16.05 -1.18 -4.10
CA ASP A 294 -15.95 -2.60 -4.47
C ASP A 294 -16.39 -3.53 -3.30
N TYR A 295 -16.45 -3.00 -2.06
CA TYR A 295 -16.77 -3.76 -0.85
C TYR A 295 -18.24 -3.65 -0.38
N ASP A 296 -19.05 -2.81 -1.03
CA ASP A 296 -20.47 -2.64 -0.67
C ASP A 296 -21.41 -3.59 -1.46
N GLN A 297 -20.89 -4.31 -2.46
CA GLN A 297 -21.66 -5.24 -3.31
C GLN A 297 -21.94 -6.66 -2.77
N PRO A 298 -21.44 -7.16 -1.62
CA PRO A 298 -21.97 -8.41 -1.05
C PRO A 298 -23.45 -8.26 -0.66
N SER A 299 -23.87 -7.04 -0.33
CA SER A 299 -25.20 -6.77 0.22
C SER A 299 -26.32 -6.76 -0.83
N GLN A 300 -26.03 -6.46 -2.10
CA GLN A 300 -27.05 -6.47 -3.16
C GLN A 300 -27.31 -7.87 -3.69
N ILE A 301 -26.29 -8.70 -3.86
CA ILE A 301 -26.47 -10.10 -4.30
C ILE A 301 -27.24 -10.90 -3.23
N ILE A 302 -26.96 -10.66 -1.95
CA ILE A 302 -27.71 -11.29 -0.85
C ILE A 302 -29.14 -10.73 -0.77
N LYS A 303 -29.37 -9.42 -0.98
CA LYS A 303 -30.73 -8.84 -1.00
C LYS A 303 -31.55 -9.28 -2.22
N GLU A 304 -30.94 -9.40 -3.39
CA GLU A 304 -31.60 -9.92 -4.61
C GLU A 304 -31.86 -11.42 -4.49
N ALA A 305 -30.93 -12.20 -3.90
CA ALA A 305 -31.13 -13.62 -3.64
C ALA A 305 -32.22 -13.88 -2.57
N ILE A 306 -32.27 -13.07 -1.51
CA ILE A 306 -33.32 -13.14 -0.48
C ILE A 306 -34.67 -12.70 -1.06
N SER A 307 -34.72 -11.59 -1.82
CA SER A 307 -35.94 -11.13 -2.49
C SER A 307 -36.46 -12.12 -3.53
N SER A 308 -35.57 -12.80 -4.26
CA SER A 308 -35.95 -13.82 -5.25
C SER A 308 -36.42 -15.12 -4.56
N ALA A 309 -35.80 -15.50 -3.43
CA ALA A 309 -36.21 -16.66 -2.65
C ALA A 309 -37.57 -16.44 -1.95
N GLU A 310 -37.83 -15.22 -1.46
CA GLU A 310 -39.08 -14.83 -0.81
C GLU A 310 -40.24 -14.79 -1.82
N GLN A 311 -40.01 -14.32 -3.05
CA GLN A 311 -40.99 -14.41 -4.15
C GLN A 311 -41.31 -15.87 -4.56
N ILE A 312 -40.31 -16.76 -4.59
CA ILE A 312 -40.51 -18.18 -4.91
C ILE A 312 -41.28 -18.90 -3.79
N GLN A 313 -41.08 -18.50 -2.53
CA GLN A 313 -41.82 -19.04 -1.38
C GLN A 313 -43.28 -18.57 -1.35
N ASP A 314 -43.56 -17.29 -1.65
CA ASP A 314 -44.93 -16.77 -1.75
C ASP A 314 -45.70 -17.38 -2.93
N GLU A 315 -45.08 -17.53 -4.10
CA GLU A 315 -45.70 -18.24 -5.23
C GLU A 315 -45.94 -19.72 -4.92
N GLY A 316 -45.00 -20.37 -4.21
CA GLY A 316 -45.14 -21.76 -3.77
C GLY A 316 -46.27 -21.96 -2.74
N MET A 317 -46.46 -21.00 -1.83
CA MET A 317 -47.51 -21.03 -0.81
C MET A 317 -48.88 -20.73 -1.40
N ALA A 318 -49.00 -19.75 -2.30
CA ALA A 318 -50.23 -19.45 -3.04
C ALA A 318 -50.68 -20.63 -3.93
N LYS A 319 -49.75 -21.37 -4.54
CA LYS A 319 -50.07 -22.56 -5.34
C LYS A 319 -50.49 -23.74 -4.46
N LYS A 320 -49.94 -23.87 -3.24
CA LYS A 320 -50.33 -24.91 -2.27
C LYS A 320 -51.73 -24.66 -1.68
N GLU A 321 -52.08 -23.40 -1.40
CA GLU A 321 -53.46 -23.02 -1.03
C GLU A 321 -54.44 -23.30 -2.18
N HIS A 322 -54.07 -23.00 -3.42
CA HIS A 322 -54.94 -23.27 -4.56
C HIS A 322 -55.16 -24.78 -4.82
N ILE A 323 -54.16 -25.63 -4.53
CA ILE A 323 -54.27 -27.09 -4.64
C ILE A 323 -55.10 -27.68 -3.49
N ASN A 324 -54.95 -27.18 -2.26
CA ASN A 324 -55.75 -27.65 -1.12
C ASN A 324 -57.23 -27.22 -1.19
N THR A 325 -57.57 -26.25 -2.05
CA THR A 325 -58.95 -25.78 -2.23
C THR A 325 -59.69 -26.50 -3.37
N GLN A 326 -59.06 -27.44 -4.09
CA GLN A 326 -59.78 -28.32 -5.02
C GLN A 326 -60.45 -29.48 -4.26
N LYS A 327 -61.73 -29.27 -3.90
CA LYS A 327 -62.63 -30.30 -3.34
C LYS A 327 -62.57 -31.58 -4.17
N VAL A 328 -62.10 -32.67 -3.56
CA VAL A 328 -62.29 -34.03 -4.08
C VAL A 328 -63.74 -34.43 -3.80
N VAL A 329 -64.58 -34.43 -4.84
CA VAL A 329 -65.94 -34.99 -4.78
C VAL A 329 -65.83 -36.49 -4.98
N THR A 330 -66.09 -37.28 -3.94
CA THR A 330 -66.21 -38.73 -4.05
C THR A 330 -67.70 -39.09 -4.05
N ILE A 331 -68.18 -39.71 -5.12
CA ILE A 331 -69.58 -40.16 -5.25
C ILE A 331 -69.67 -41.59 -4.69
N GLY A 332 -70.32 -41.75 -3.53
CA GLY A 332 -70.68 -43.05 -2.98
C GLY A 332 -72.00 -43.57 -3.57
N ASN A 333 -72.10 -44.89 -3.78
CA ASN A 333 -73.17 -45.55 -4.53
C ASN A 333 -74.55 -45.62 -3.82
N SER A 334 -74.87 -44.68 -2.93
CA SER A 334 -76.17 -44.60 -2.21
C SER A 334 -76.62 -43.18 -1.88
N GLY A 335 -76.21 -42.17 -2.65
CA GLY A 335 -76.93 -40.89 -2.73
C GLY A 335 -76.81 -39.90 -1.56
N GLU A 336 -75.97 -40.13 -0.55
CA GLU A 336 -75.68 -39.13 0.49
C GLU A 336 -74.35 -38.40 0.24
N VAL A 337 -74.40 -37.06 0.23
CA VAL A 337 -73.23 -36.17 0.11
C VAL A 337 -72.78 -35.76 1.53
N GLY A 338 -71.67 -36.32 2.00
CA GLY A 338 -71.04 -35.94 3.27
C GLY A 338 -69.76 -35.12 3.04
N ILE A 339 -69.63 -33.98 3.72
CA ILE A 339 -68.39 -33.19 3.79
C ILE A 339 -67.71 -33.54 5.12
N THR A 340 -66.53 -34.15 5.08
CA THR A 340 -65.69 -34.37 6.27
C THR A 340 -64.39 -33.57 6.16
N THR A 341 -64.11 -32.72 7.14
CA THR A 341 -62.85 -32.00 7.31
C THR A 341 -61.96 -32.77 8.28
N LEU A 342 -60.82 -33.28 7.80
CA LEU A 342 -59.76 -33.82 8.66
C LEU A 342 -58.92 -32.64 9.19
N ASN A 343 -59.03 -32.37 10.49
CA ASN A 343 -58.08 -31.52 11.21
C ASN A 343 -56.90 -32.40 11.64
N GLU A 344 -55.75 -32.26 10.99
CA GLU A 344 -54.49 -32.77 11.53
C GLU A 344 -53.95 -31.70 12.50
N GLN A 345 -53.97 -32.04 13.80
CA GLN A 345 -53.42 -31.20 14.86
C GLN A 345 -51.88 -31.26 14.81
N VAL A 346 -51.26 -30.08 14.87
CA VAL A 346 -49.80 -29.87 14.96
C VAL A 346 -49.25 -30.32 16.30
#